data_AF-A0A1E4YA75-F1
#
_entry.id   AF-A0A1E4YA75-F1
#
_cell.length_a   1.000
_cell.length_b   1.000
_cell.length_c   1.000
_cell.angle_alpha   90.00
_cell.angle_beta   90.00
_cell.angle_gamma   90.00
#
_symmetry.space_group_name_H-M   'P 1'
#
loop_
_entity.id
_entity.type
_entity.pdbx_description
1 polymer ?
#
loop_
_entity_poly.entity_id
_entity_poly.type
_entity_poly.pdbx_seq_one_letter_code
_entity_poly.pdbx_strand_id
1 'polypeptide(L)'
;MNSIKKRVVLHFPGFEPLDAAAHRARYERSARQSAATWDFSASVGELKNFGRAPYFDVTAAAADWHTQSRIHIVDHNDLVAVLNGRPFFTRLIQGYLAAARVAISGGMAGYFRHAWRFGLFFIFPFLLMLVGLVLSLSIAFTPILFGLPAWSHIGSIALAVAFFVYVFLPQAEKLHTLHLFSDWEMAVAMAGLNGIGAEQWLEASAVSVRQALDEPDVEEFVISSHSMGSSVATHVVGLLLEREPDLLQGKRVVFTTLGSAILQCALMRPAELLRSRVGLIARCKDIFWLDVHCLTDAIHFYKTKVAAVCGHEDARQASILFVRFKQMLSEKHYKKIKRDFLRVHRQYVLGPDLRAFFDFTLMTAGPLPAADFAEFSPKRLPELSFNSGEVAQALSVGR
;
A
#
# COMPACT_ATOMS: atom_id res chain seq x y z
N MET A 1 5.18 16.09 24.47
CA MET A 1 4.88 14.71 24.06
C MET A 1 6.06 13.84 24.48
N ASN A 2 5.83 12.69 25.10
CA ASN A 2 6.94 11.79 25.45
C ASN A 2 7.46 11.11 24.18
N SER A 3 8.78 11.11 23.99
CA SER A 3 9.42 10.46 22.85
C SER A 3 9.28 8.94 22.96
N ILE A 4 8.94 8.25 21.88
CA ILE A 4 8.94 6.79 21.79
C ILE A 4 10.38 6.27 21.78
N LYS A 5 10.71 5.37 22.73
CA LYS A 5 12.03 4.74 22.84
C LYS A 5 12.08 3.38 22.14
N LYS A 6 11.02 2.57 22.24
CA LYS A 6 10.93 1.24 21.60
C LYS A 6 9.60 1.06 20.87
N ARG A 7 9.66 0.73 19.59
CA ARG A 7 8.51 0.48 18.71
C ARG A 7 8.64 -0.84 17.97
N VAL A 8 7.51 -1.52 17.76
CA VAL A 8 7.41 -2.60 16.77
C VAL A 8 6.51 -2.14 15.63
N VAL A 9 6.96 -2.35 14.40
CA VAL A 9 6.22 -2.02 13.18
C VAL A 9 5.92 -3.31 12.44
N LEU A 10 4.64 -3.54 12.15
CA LEU A 10 4.17 -4.62 11.30
C LEU A 10 3.79 -4.00 9.95
N HIS A 11 4.69 -4.07 8.98
CA HIS A 11 4.49 -3.45 7.67
C HIS A 11 3.94 -4.46 6.64
N PHE A 12 2.75 -4.17 6.12
CA PHE A 12 2.09 -4.89 5.05
C PHE A 12 2.23 -4.10 3.73
N PRO A 13 3.20 -4.43 2.87
CA PRO A 13 3.43 -3.71 1.62
C PRO A 13 2.33 -3.96 0.59
N GLY A 14 2.30 -3.13 -0.45
CA GLY A 14 1.36 -3.24 -1.58
C GLY A 14 1.67 -4.38 -2.55
N PHE A 15 0.87 -4.48 -3.62
CA PHE A 15 1.03 -5.49 -4.67
C PHE A 15 2.26 -5.18 -5.54
N GLU A 16 3.43 -5.63 -5.06
CA GLU A 16 4.73 -5.40 -5.67
C GLU A 16 5.54 -6.71 -5.70
N PRO A 17 6.33 -6.95 -6.76
CA PRO A 17 7.17 -8.14 -6.86
C PRO A 17 8.47 -7.94 -6.05
N LEU A 18 8.34 -7.62 -4.75
CA LEU A 18 9.44 -7.38 -3.84
C LEU A 18 9.30 -8.30 -2.63
N ASP A 19 10.35 -9.08 -2.36
CA ASP A 19 10.48 -9.83 -1.12
C ASP A 19 10.89 -8.92 0.05
N ALA A 20 10.90 -9.49 1.26
CA ALA A 20 11.33 -8.80 2.47
C ALA A 20 12.73 -8.15 2.37
N ALA A 21 13.66 -8.77 1.65
CA ALA A 21 15.01 -8.23 1.48
C ALA A 21 15.00 -6.95 0.61
N ALA A 22 14.23 -6.97 -0.48
CA ALA A 22 14.06 -5.81 -1.34
C ALA A 22 13.26 -4.69 -0.64
N HIS A 23 12.28 -5.04 0.19
CA HIS A 23 11.59 -4.07 1.06
C HIS A 23 12.53 -3.44 2.09
N ARG A 24 13.38 -4.23 2.76
CA ARG A 24 14.42 -3.73 3.68
C ARG A 24 15.38 -2.77 2.96
N ALA A 25 15.87 -3.13 1.78
CA ALA A 25 16.75 -2.26 0.99
C ALA A 25 16.06 -0.96 0.54
N ARG A 26 14.75 -1.01 0.21
CA ARG A 26 13.95 0.18 -0.09
C ARG A 26 13.77 1.06 1.14
N TYR A 27 13.49 0.45 2.28
CA TYR A 27 13.35 1.16 3.55
C TYR A 27 14.66 1.87 3.92
N GLU A 28 15.81 1.21 3.77
CA GLU A 28 17.12 1.82 4.04
C GLU A 28 17.36 3.09 3.21
N ARG A 29 17.05 3.05 1.90
CA ARG A 29 17.15 4.24 1.04
C ARG A 29 16.23 5.37 1.51
N SER A 30 14.99 5.03 1.88
CA SER A 30 14.00 6.00 2.38
C SER A 30 14.41 6.56 3.74
N ALA A 31 14.98 5.73 4.61
CA ALA A 31 15.45 6.12 5.92
C ALA A 31 16.62 7.10 5.82
N ARG A 32 17.56 6.86 4.90
CA ARG A 32 18.65 7.80 4.61
C ARG A 32 18.15 9.15 4.10
N GLN A 33 17.14 9.16 3.23
CA GLN A 33 16.52 10.39 2.73
C GLN A 33 15.81 11.16 3.84
N SER A 34 15.07 10.46 4.68
CA SER A 34 14.33 11.05 5.80
C SER A 34 15.28 11.59 6.86
N ALA A 35 16.31 10.83 7.23
CA ALA A 35 17.40 11.25 8.11
C ALA A 35 18.04 12.57 7.65
N ALA A 36 18.36 12.67 6.35
CA ALA A 36 18.91 13.89 5.77
C ALA A 36 17.91 15.07 5.72
N THR A 37 16.61 14.79 5.61
CA THR A 37 15.56 15.82 5.54
C THR A 37 15.22 16.40 6.92
N TRP A 38 15.30 15.57 7.95
CA TRP A 38 14.86 15.87 9.32
C TRP A 38 16.00 16.06 10.32
N ASP A 39 17.25 16.00 9.85
CA ASP A 39 18.48 16.19 10.64
C ASP A 39 18.60 15.19 11.81
N PHE A 40 18.38 13.90 11.53
CA PHE A 40 18.67 12.80 12.45
C PHE A 40 19.55 11.73 11.80
N SER A 41 20.08 10.81 12.61
CA SER A 41 20.84 9.65 12.14
C SER A 41 19.97 8.39 12.12
N ALA A 42 20.09 7.54 11.10
CA ALA A 42 19.40 6.26 11.03
C ALA A 42 20.33 5.14 10.58
N SER A 43 20.33 4.04 11.33
CA SER A 43 21.02 2.79 10.99
C SER A 43 19.99 1.69 10.78
N VAL A 44 20.10 0.94 9.68
CA VAL A 44 19.17 -0.14 9.32
C VAL A 44 19.93 -1.47 9.33
N GLY A 45 19.60 -2.32 10.29
CA GLY A 45 20.21 -3.63 10.49
C GLY A 45 19.87 -4.63 9.38
N GLU A 46 20.48 -5.81 9.48
CA GLU A 46 20.26 -6.93 8.56
C GLU A 46 18.86 -7.54 8.73
N LEU A 47 18.39 -8.19 7.67
CA LEU A 47 17.13 -8.91 7.69
C LEU A 47 17.31 -10.25 8.43
N LYS A 48 16.44 -10.50 9.40
CA LYS A 48 16.38 -11.72 10.19
C LYS A 48 15.10 -12.48 9.83
N ASN A 49 15.22 -13.80 9.71
CA ASN A 49 14.07 -14.66 9.45
C ASN A 49 13.13 -14.68 10.67
N PHE A 50 11.82 -14.61 10.40
CA PHE A 50 10.78 -14.69 11.41
C PHE A 50 9.47 -15.17 10.77
N GLY A 51 9.52 -16.38 10.21
CA GLY A 51 8.37 -16.97 9.52
C GLY A 51 7.92 -16.12 8.34
N ARG A 52 6.63 -15.74 8.32
CA ARG A 52 6.03 -14.88 7.29
C ARG A 52 6.15 -13.38 7.58
N ALA A 53 6.82 -13.03 8.68
CA ALA A 53 7.08 -11.64 9.05
C ALA A 53 8.57 -11.39 9.34
N PRO A 54 9.53 -11.70 8.43
CA PRO A 54 10.94 -11.36 8.61
C PRO A 54 11.12 -9.91 9.04
N TYR A 55 12.11 -9.64 9.88
CA TYR A 55 12.29 -8.30 10.44
C TYR A 55 13.71 -7.79 10.34
N PHE A 56 13.86 -6.47 10.45
CA PHE A 56 15.13 -5.81 10.66
C PHE A 56 14.97 -4.73 11.72
N ASP A 57 16.04 -4.47 12.46
CA ASP A 57 16.06 -3.44 13.51
C ASP A 57 16.55 -2.11 12.92
N VAL A 58 15.93 -1.01 13.33
CA VAL A 58 16.27 0.35 12.91
C VAL A 58 16.55 1.18 14.16
N THR A 59 17.72 1.78 14.22
CA THR A 59 18.08 2.72 15.28
C THR A 59 18.09 4.11 14.68
N ALA A 60 17.24 5.00 15.19
CA ALA A 60 17.23 6.40 14.83
C ALA A 60 17.52 7.28 16.04
N ALA A 61 18.34 8.32 15.87
CA ALA A 61 18.72 9.20 16.97
C ALA A 61 19.06 10.63 16.51
N ALA A 62 18.77 11.59 17.37
CA ALA A 62 19.29 12.96 17.34
C ALA A 62 19.83 13.33 18.74
N ALA A 63 20.10 14.61 18.99
CA ALA A 63 20.77 15.07 20.22
C ALA A 63 20.01 14.71 21.52
N ASP A 64 18.69 14.71 21.48
CA ASP A 64 17.78 14.66 22.63
C ASP A 64 16.82 13.45 22.63
N TRP A 65 16.88 12.62 21.58
CA TRP A 65 16.06 11.42 21.48
C TRP A 65 16.78 10.28 20.76
N HIS A 66 16.31 9.08 21.08
CA HIS A 66 16.79 7.83 20.50
C HIS A 66 15.62 6.85 20.48
N THR A 67 15.39 6.22 19.32
CA THR A 67 14.29 5.29 19.08
C THR A 67 14.83 4.02 18.44
N GLN A 68 14.52 2.88 19.05
CA GLN A 68 14.74 1.55 18.49
C GLN A 68 13.43 1.03 17.92
N SER A 69 13.43 0.71 16.63
CA SER A 69 12.25 0.19 15.94
C SER A 69 12.57 -1.17 15.34
N ARG A 70 11.77 -2.19 15.67
CA ARG A 70 11.80 -3.47 14.96
C ARG A 70 10.74 -3.45 13.87
N ILE A 71 11.16 -3.55 12.61
CA ILE A 71 10.25 -3.51 11.46
C ILE A 71 10.14 -4.90 10.86
N HIS A 72 8.97 -5.51 11.06
CA HIS A 72 8.56 -6.73 10.40
C HIS A 72 7.96 -6.41 9.03
N ILE A 73 8.35 -7.18 8.02
CA ILE A 73 7.79 -7.12 6.67
C ILE A 73 6.90 -8.34 6.46
N VAL A 74 5.61 -8.10 6.29
CA VAL A 74 4.59 -9.13 6.01
C VAL A 74 4.23 -9.05 4.52
N ASP A 75 5.22 -9.31 3.66
CA ASP A 75 5.05 -9.22 2.21
C ASP A 75 4.38 -10.44 1.62
N HIS A 76 3.54 -10.23 0.60
CA HIS A 76 2.84 -11.29 -0.12
C HIS A 76 3.52 -11.63 -1.46
N ASN A 77 4.84 -11.48 -1.55
CA ASN A 77 5.57 -11.65 -2.81
C ASN A 77 5.42 -13.05 -3.39
N ASP A 78 5.31 -14.10 -2.57
CA ASP A 78 5.08 -15.46 -3.07
C ASP A 78 3.80 -15.58 -3.89
N LEU A 79 2.73 -14.91 -3.43
CA LEU A 79 1.46 -14.85 -4.17
C LEU A 79 1.61 -14.02 -5.45
N VAL A 80 2.30 -12.88 -5.37
CA VAL A 80 2.60 -12.02 -6.54
C VAL A 80 3.42 -12.78 -7.58
N ALA A 81 4.43 -13.54 -7.16
CA ALA A 81 5.32 -14.31 -8.01
C ALA A 81 4.56 -15.43 -8.73
N VAL A 82 3.66 -16.13 -8.02
CA VAL A 82 2.78 -17.14 -8.64
C VAL A 82 1.85 -16.50 -9.69
N LEU A 83 1.32 -15.31 -9.43
CA LEU A 83 0.43 -14.62 -10.37
C LEU A 83 1.19 -14.06 -11.58
N ASN A 84 2.36 -13.46 -11.35
CA ASN A 84 3.17 -12.82 -12.40
C ASN A 84 3.98 -13.82 -13.22
N GLY A 85 4.30 -14.99 -12.68
CA GLY A 85 5.04 -16.07 -13.36
C GLY A 85 4.22 -16.86 -14.37
N ARG A 86 2.91 -16.60 -14.49
CA ARG A 86 2.03 -17.31 -15.43
C ARG A 86 2.27 -16.88 -16.89
N PRO A 87 2.02 -17.78 -17.87
CA PRO A 87 2.08 -17.43 -19.28
C PRO A 87 1.17 -16.25 -19.65
N PHE A 88 1.56 -15.51 -20.69
CA PHE A 88 0.85 -14.33 -21.18
C PHE A 88 -0.67 -14.54 -21.32
N PHE A 89 -1.08 -15.58 -22.08
CA PHE A 89 -2.49 -15.85 -22.33
C PHE A 89 -3.26 -16.20 -21.06
N THR A 90 -2.62 -16.88 -20.11
CA THR A 90 -3.23 -17.17 -18.81
C THR A 90 -3.48 -15.90 -18.04
N ARG A 91 -2.51 -14.98 -17.95
CA ARG A 91 -2.68 -13.68 -17.27
C ARG A 91 -3.74 -12.82 -17.93
N LEU A 92 -3.80 -12.85 -19.26
CA LEU A 92 -4.83 -12.16 -20.03
C LEU A 92 -6.23 -12.69 -19.67
N ILE A 93 -6.46 -13.99 -19.83
CA ILE A 93 -7.77 -14.61 -19.56
C ILE A 93 -8.17 -14.40 -18.10
N GLN A 94 -7.26 -14.63 -17.14
CA GLN A 94 -7.56 -14.45 -15.73
C GLN A 94 -7.82 -12.98 -15.36
N GLY A 95 -7.14 -12.03 -16.00
CA GLY A 95 -7.42 -10.60 -15.85
C GLY A 95 -8.85 -10.23 -16.25
N TYR A 96 -9.32 -10.70 -17.42
CA TYR A 96 -10.69 -10.47 -17.87
C TYR A 96 -11.73 -11.20 -17.00
N LEU A 97 -11.44 -12.44 -16.56
CA LEU A 97 -12.31 -13.16 -15.63
C LEU A 97 -12.41 -12.46 -14.26
N ALA A 98 -11.30 -11.98 -13.72
CA ALA A 98 -11.28 -11.18 -12.50
C ALA A 98 -12.09 -9.90 -12.67
N ALA A 99 -11.97 -9.21 -13.80
CA ALA A 99 -12.75 -8.02 -14.09
C ALA A 99 -14.26 -8.30 -14.18
N ALA A 100 -14.64 -9.39 -14.84
CA ALA A 100 -16.02 -9.84 -14.89
C ALA A 100 -16.55 -10.14 -13.49
N ARG A 101 -15.77 -10.82 -12.63
CA ARG A 101 -16.13 -11.08 -11.24
C ARG A 101 -16.30 -9.79 -10.43
N VAL A 102 -15.41 -8.81 -10.58
CA VAL A 102 -15.53 -7.50 -9.93
C VAL A 102 -16.81 -6.80 -10.37
N ALA A 103 -17.11 -6.79 -11.67
CA ALA A 103 -18.32 -6.15 -12.21
C ALA A 103 -19.61 -6.84 -11.73
N ILE A 104 -19.70 -8.17 -11.90
CA ILE A 104 -20.86 -8.97 -11.47
C ILE A 104 -21.05 -8.87 -9.95
N SER A 105 -19.98 -8.82 -9.17
CA SER A 105 -20.04 -8.69 -7.71
C SER A 105 -20.39 -7.29 -7.23
N GLY A 106 -20.64 -6.32 -8.11
CA GLY A 106 -20.98 -4.94 -7.75
C GLY A 106 -19.78 -4.05 -7.39
N GLY A 107 -18.55 -4.59 -7.40
CA GLY A 107 -17.34 -3.85 -7.08
C GLY A 107 -17.12 -2.67 -8.02
N MET A 108 -17.28 -2.85 -9.33
CA MET A 108 -17.12 -1.77 -10.32
C MET A 108 -18.07 -0.60 -10.07
N ALA A 109 -19.34 -0.86 -9.75
CA ALA A 109 -20.30 0.19 -9.40
C ALA A 109 -19.87 0.94 -8.13
N GLY A 110 -19.38 0.22 -7.12
CA GLY A 110 -18.78 0.79 -5.93
C GLY A 110 -17.56 1.68 -6.23
N TYR A 111 -16.69 1.25 -7.16
CA TYR A 111 -15.52 2.04 -7.57
C TYR A 111 -15.95 3.38 -8.16
N PHE A 112 -16.91 3.42 -9.08
CA PHE A 112 -17.38 4.69 -9.63
C PHE A 112 -18.12 5.56 -8.62
N ARG A 113 -18.88 4.95 -7.70
CA ARG A 113 -19.60 5.64 -6.63
C ARG A 113 -18.67 6.32 -5.63
N HIS A 114 -17.60 5.65 -5.21
CA HIS A 114 -16.74 6.11 -4.12
C HIS A 114 -15.40 6.70 -4.60
N ALA A 115 -14.93 6.31 -5.79
CA ALA A 115 -13.62 6.67 -6.32
C ALA A 115 -13.58 6.61 -7.85
N TRP A 116 -14.29 7.49 -8.55
CA TRP A 116 -14.38 7.46 -10.02
C TRP A 116 -13.01 7.43 -10.74
N ARG A 117 -11.96 8.04 -10.16
CA ARG A 117 -10.58 7.99 -10.68
C ARG A 117 -9.98 6.58 -10.60
N PHE A 118 -10.27 5.86 -9.52
CA PHE A 118 -9.93 4.45 -9.38
C PHE A 118 -10.73 3.61 -10.39
N GLY A 119 -12.01 3.91 -10.59
CA GLY A 119 -12.84 3.27 -11.62
C GLY A 119 -12.26 3.41 -13.03
N LEU A 120 -11.76 4.60 -13.40
CA LEU A 120 -11.07 4.81 -14.68
C LEU A 120 -9.74 4.05 -14.75
N PHE A 121 -8.96 4.07 -13.66
CA PHE A 121 -7.71 3.31 -13.57
C PHE A 121 -7.94 1.79 -13.72
N PHE A 122 -9.04 1.28 -13.14
CA PHE A 122 -9.46 -0.11 -13.28
C PHE A 122 -9.79 -0.49 -14.74
N ILE A 123 -10.50 0.38 -15.47
CA ILE A 123 -10.92 0.12 -16.85
C ILE A 123 -9.75 0.26 -17.86
N PHE A 124 -8.80 1.16 -17.58
CA PHE A 124 -7.67 1.48 -18.46
C PHE A 124 -6.97 0.28 -19.12
N PRO A 125 -6.51 -0.77 -18.40
CA PRO A 125 -5.80 -1.88 -19.04
C PRO A 125 -6.66 -2.64 -20.05
N PHE A 126 -7.98 -2.74 -19.84
CA PHE A 126 -8.90 -3.40 -20.77
C PHE A 126 -9.13 -2.57 -22.04
N LEU A 127 -9.29 -1.25 -21.90
CA LEU A 127 -9.39 -0.35 -23.05
C LEU A 127 -8.09 -0.35 -23.87
N LEU A 128 -6.94 -0.38 -23.20
CA LEU A 128 -5.65 -0.45 -23.88
C LEU A 128 -5.54 -1.74 -24.71
N MET A 129 -5.86 -2.90 -24.13
CA MET A 129 -5.89 -4.18 -24.86
C MET A 129 -6.90 -4.18 -26.02
N LEU A 130 -8.07 -3.54 -25.85
CA LEU A 130 -9.05 -3.37 -26.92
C LEU A 130 -8.49 -2.52 -28.07
N VAL A 131 -7.79 -1.42 -27.78
CA VAL A 131 -7.12 -0.61 -28.81
C VAL A 131 -6.07 -1.44 -29.55
N GLY A 132 -5.25 -2.21 -28.84
CA GLY A 132 -4.30 -3.12 -29.46
C GLY A 132 -4.96 -4.12 -30.40
N LEU A 133 -6.08 -4.72 -29.97
CA LEU A 133 -6.86 -5.64 -30.79
C LEU A 133 -7.44 -4.97 -32.04
N VAL A 134 -8.08 -3.81 -31.90
CA VAL A 134 -8.69 -3.07 -33.02
C VAL A 134 -7.65 -2.65 -34.05
N LEU A 135 -6.47 -2.19 -33.61
CA LEU A 135 -5.37 -1.84 -34.51
C LEU A 135 -4.85 -3.08 -35.25
N SER A 136 -4.65 -4.21 -34.55
CA SER A 136 -4.25 -5.46 -35.17
C SER A 136 -5.26 -5.97 -36.19
N LEU A 137 -6.56 -5.91 -35.87
CA LEU A 137 -7.62 -6.31 -36.81
C LEU A 137 -7.65 -5.39 -38.03
N SER A 138 -7.46 -4.08 -37.84
CA SER A 138 -7.38 -3.12 -38.94
C SER A 138 -6.23 -3.45 -39.90
N ILE A 139 -5.06 -3.84 -39.37
CA ILE A 139 -3.94 -4.34 -40.17
C ILE A 139 -4.34 -5.62 -40.93
N ALA A 140 -4.94 -6.60 -40.25
CA ALA A 140 -5.34 -7.87 -40.85
C ALA A 140 -6.42 -7.74 -41.94
N PHE A 141 -7.30 -6.72 -41.83
CA PHE A 141 -8.37 -6.46 -42.80
C PHE A 141 -7.98 -5.49 -43.92
N THR A 142 -6.74 -4.97 -43.91
CA THR A 142 -6.19 -4.11 -44.98
C THR A 142 -6.43 -4.69 -46.39
N PRO A 143 -6.22 -6.00 -46.66
CA PRO A 143 -6.49 -6.55 -47.99
C PRO A 143 -7.95 -6.40 -48.45
N ILE A 144 -8.93 -6.52 -47.53
CA ILE A 144 -10.35 -6.32 -47.90
C ILE A 144 -10.59 -4.86 -48.25
N LEU A 145 -10.06 -3.95 -47.43
CA LEU A 145 -10.27 -2.51 -47.57
C LEU A 145 -9.71 -1.96 -48.89
N PHE A 146 -8.61 -2.55 -49.37
CA PHE A 146 -7.95 -2.15 -50.62
C PHE A 146 -8.24 -3.09 -51.81
N GLY A 147 -9.15 -4.06 -51.67
CA GLY A 147 -9.53 -4.97 -52.76
C GLY A 147 -8.39 -5.88 -53.24
N LEU A 148 -7.48 -6.25 -52.35
CA LEU A 148 -6.33 -7.10 -52.66
C LEU A 148 -6.73 -8.60 -52.76
N PRO A 149 -5.94 -9.42 -53.48
CA PRO A 149 -6.20 -10.85 -53.58
C PRO A 149 -6.20 -11.58 -52.23
N ALA A 150 -6.94 -12.69 -52.13
CA ALA A 150 -7.09 -13.43 -50.88
C ALA A 150 -5.76 -13.90 -50.25
N TRP A 151 -4.73 -14.19 -51.05
CA TRP A 151 -3.41 -14.60 -50.53
C TRP A 151 -2.71 -13.48 -49.73
N SER A 152 -3.04 -12.21 -49.98
CA SER A 152 -2.51 -11.07 -49.23
C SER A 152 -2.96 -11.08 -47.76
N HIS A 153 -4.02 -11.84 -47.42
CA HIS A 153 -4.43 -12.04 -46.03
C HIS A 153 -3.35 -12.69 -45.17
N ILE A 154 -2.61 -13.66 -45.72
CA ILE A 154 -1.55 -14.36 -44.97
C ILE A 154 -0.50 -13.35 -44.48
N GLY A 155 -0.03 -12.48 -45.39
CA GLY A 155 0.93 -11.43 -45.07
C GLY A 155 0.37 -10.40 -44.07
N SER A 156 -0.88 -9.97 -44.26
CA SER A 156 -1.51 -9.00 -43.34
C SER A 156 -1.77 -9.55 -41.94
N ILE A 157 -2.13 -10.83 -41.82
CA ILE A 157 -2.31 -11.52 -40.52
C ILE A 157 -0.95 -11.66 -39.83
N ALA A 158 0.07 -12.11 -40.55
CA ALA A 158 1.43 -12.18 -40.01
C ALA A 158 1.92 -10.81 -39.52
N LEU A 159 1.66 -9.75 -40.29
CA LEU A 159 1.99 -8.37 -39.91
C LEU A 159 1.19 -7.90 -38.69
N ALA A 160 -0.10 -8.22 -38.59
CA ALA A 160 -0.94 -7.89 -37.43
C ALA A 160 -0.43 -8.57 -36.15
N VAL A 161 -0.06 -9.85 -36.24
CA VAL A 161 0.53 -10.60 -35.11
C VAL A 161 1.89 -9.99 -34.73
N ALA A 162 2.74 -9.69 -35.72
CA ALA A 162 4.04 -9.06 -35.47
C ALA A 162 3.89 -7.68 -34.82
N PHE A 163 2.96 -6.86 -35.29
CA PHE A 163 2.63 -5.57 -34.67
C PHE A 163 2.19 -5.76 -33.21
N PHE A 164 1.26 -6.68 -32.95
CA PHE A 164 0.77 -6.91 -31.61
C PHE A 164 1.89 -7.32 -30.65
N VAL A 165 2.70 -8.30 -31.06
CA VAL A 165 3.74 -8.90 -30.22
C VAL A 165 4.95 -7.98 -30.04
N TYR A 166 5.45 -7.38 -31.12
CA TYR A 166 6.73 -6.65 -31.09
C TYR A 166 6.58 -5.15 -30.90
N VAL A 167 5.40 -4.57 -31.17
CA VAL A 167 5.16 -3.13 -31.03
C VAL A 167 4.21 -2.85 -29.88
N PHE A 168 3.02 -3.44 -29.89
CA PHE A 168 1.98 -3.08 -28.91
C PHE A 168 2.26 -3.63 -27.50
N LEU A 169 2.52 -4.93 -27.36
CA LEU A 169 2.75 -5.56 -26.04
C LEU A 169 3.88 -4.90 -25.24
N PRO A 170 5.05 -4.56 -25.82
CA PRO A 170 6.09 -3.85 -25.07
C PRO A 170 5.66 -2.48 -24.53
N GLN A 171 4.75 -1.78 -25.22
CA GLN A 171 4.20 -0.51 -24.70
C GLN A 171 3.16 -0.76 -23.61
N ALA A 172 2.31 -1.79 -23.78
CA ALA A 172 1.35 -2.18 -22.76
C ALA A 172 2.03 -2.61 -21.44
N GLU A 173 3.19 -3.29 -21.53
CA GLU A 173 3.98 -3.68 -20.36
C GLU A 173 4.67 -2.50 -19.67
N LYS A 174 5.12 -1.47 -20.41
CA LYS A 174 5.58 -0.20 -19.81
C LYS A 174 4.49 0.50 -19.01
N LEU A 175 3.22 0.25 -19.36
CA LEU A 175 2.04 0.75 -18.66
C LEU A 175 1.52 -0.25 -17.61
N HIS A 176 2.30 -1.30 -17.33
CA HIS A 176 2.04 -2.31 -16.30
C HIS A 176 0.73 -3.10 -16.49
N THR A 177 0.27 -3.26 -17.72
CA THR A 177 -1.05 -3.86 -18.04
C THR A 177 -1.22 -5.25 -17.44
N LEU A 178 -0.28 -6.17 -17.69
CA LEU A 178 -0.40 -7.52 -17.15
C LEU A 178 -0.23 -7.57 -15.62
N HIS A 179 0.55 -6.64 -15.04
CA HIS A 179 0.68 -6.51 -13.58
C HIS A 179 -0.66 -6.12 -12.95
N LEU A 180 -1.42 -5.22 -13.60
CA LEU A 180 -2.77 -4.87 -13.15
C LEU A 180 -3.75 -6.05 -13.23
N PHE A 181 -3.66 -6.89 -14.26
CA PHE A 181 -4.49 -8.10 -14.33
C PHE A 181 -4.22 -9.05 -13.17
N SER A 182 -2.96 -9.24 -12.80
CA SER A 182 -2.57 -10.02 -11.63
C SER A 182 -3.06 -9.37 -10.32
N ASP A 183 -3.05 -8.02 -10.21
CA ASP A 183 -3.62 -7.30 -9.06
C ASP A 183 -5.14 -7.48 -8.94
N TRP A 184 -5.88 -7.44 -10.05
CA TRP A 184 -7.33 -7.69 -10.04
C TRP A 184 -7.68 -9.12 -9.60
N GLU A 185 -6.87 -10.09 -10.02
CA GLU A 185 -7.03 -11.48 -9.56
C GLU A 185 -6.79 -11.58 -8.05
N MET A 186 -5.74 -10.93 -7.54
CA MET A 186 -5.46 -10.84 -6.10
C MET A 186 -6.61 -10.16 -5.35
N ALA A 187 -7.17 -9.08 -5.88
CA ALA A 187 -8.30 -8.37 -5.27
C ALA A 187 -9.53 -9.28 -5.11
N VAL A 188 -9.86 -10.05 -6.14
CA VAL A 188 -10.97 -11.02 -6.10
C VAL A 188 -10.70 -12.11 -5.08
N ALA A 189 -9.47 -12.63 -5.02
CA ALA A 189 -9.08 -13.64 -4.03
C ALA A 189 -9.17 -13.09 -2.60
N MET A 190 -8.71 -11.86 -2.36
CA MET A 190 -8.79 -11.21 -1.04
C MET A 190 -10.22 -10.82 -0.66
N ALA A 191 -11.10 -10.57 -1.63
CA ALA A 191 -12.52 -10.36 -1.37
C ALA A 191 -13.20 -11.67 -0.93
N GLY A 192 -13.00 -12.76 -1.66
CA GLY A 192 -13.68 -14.03 -1.36
C GLY A 192 -12.96 -14.95 -0.37
N LEU A 193 -11.74 -14.60 0.06
CA LEU A 193 -10.76 -15.52 0.68
C LEU A 193 -10.71 -16.87 -0.03
N ASN A 194 -10.72 -16.85 -1.35
CA ASN A 194 -10.74 -18.05 -2.17
C ASN A 194 -9.65 -18.05 -3.23
N GLY A 195 -9.16 -19.25 -3.56
CA GLY A 195 -8.14 -19.43 -4.58
C GLY A 195 -6.74 -18.94 -4.17
N ILE A 196 -5.78 -19.19 -5.06
CA ILE A 196 -4.35 -18.81 -5.00
C ILE A 196 -3.58 -19.10 -3.70
N GLY A 197 -4.16 -19.84 -2.74
CA GLY A 197 -3.56 -20.12 -1.43
C GLY A 197 -3.65 -18.95 -0.43
N ALA A 198 -4.52 -17.98 -0.68
CA ALA A 198 -4.63 -16.77 0.13
C ALA A 198 -4.96 -17.07 1.61
N GLU A 199 -5.86 -18.00 1.88
CA GLU A 199 -6.26 -18.36 3.25
C GLU A 199 -5.10 -18.96 4.06
N GLN A 200 -4.44 -20.00 3.52
CA GLN A 200 -3.29 -20.62 4.20
C GLN A 200 -2.14 -19.62 4.39
N TRP A 201 -1.95 -18.73 3.41
CA TRP A 201 -0.97 -17.66 3.49
C TRP A 201 -1.29 -16.67 4.62
N LEU A 202 -2.57 -16.28 4.76
CA LEU A 202 -3.03 -15.37 5.81
C LEU A 202 -2.91 -16.00 7.20
N GLU A 203 -3.22 -17.28 7.34
CA GLU A 203 -3.05 -18.06 8.58
C GLU A 203 -1.59 -18.08 9.03
N ALA A 204 -0.67 -18.44 8.13
CA ALA A 204 0.75 -18.47 8.45
C ALA A 204 1.28 -17.07 8.81
N SER A 205 0.76 -16.02 8.15
CA SER A 205 1.08 -14.63 8.47
C SER A 205 0.54 -14.20 9.82
N ALA A 206 -0.67 -14.60 10.18
CA ALA A 206 -1.26 -14.34 11.49
C ALA A 206 -0.45 -14.97 12.63
N VAL A 207 0.08 -16.19 12.45
CA VAL A 207 0.98 -16.80 13.44
C VAL A 207 2.23 -15.94 13.69
N SER A 208 2.92 -15.51 12.62
CA SER A 208 4.11 -14.66 12.77
C SER A 208 3.78 -13.28 13.34
N VAL A 209 2.67 -12.67 12.92
CA VAL A 209 2.24 -11.36 13.44
C VAL A 209 1.84 -11.45 14.92
N ARG A 210 1.13 -12.51 15.31
CA ARG A 210 0.80 -12.77 16.72
C ARG A 210 2.06 -12.86 17.57
N GLN A 211 3.07 -13.63 17.12
CA GLN A 211 4.33 -13.76 17.84
C GLN A 211 5.08 -12.42 17.95
N ALA A 212 5.05 -11.58 16.90
CA ALA A 212 5.67 -10.26 16.93
C ALA A 212 4.98 -9.30 17.93
N LEU A 213 3.69 -9.48 18.21
CA LEU A 213 2.95 -8.69 19.21
C LEU A 213 3.31 -9.04 20.66
N ASP A 214 4.07 -10.11 20.91
CA ASP A 214 4.59 -10.49 22.23
C ASP A 214 5.94 -9.86 22.56
N GLU A 215 6.50 -9.03 21.69
CA GLU A 215 7.77 -8.34 21.96
C GLU A 215 7.67 -7.54 23.27
N PRO A 216 8.57 -7.77 24.24
CA PRO A 216 8.50 -7.11 25.55
C PRO A 216 8.94 -5.66 25.48
N ASP A 217 8.52 -4.86 26.46
CA ASP A 217 8.95 -3.46 26.66
C ASP A 217 8.65 -2.52 25.48
N VAL A 218 7.64 -2.84 24.67
CA VAL A 218 7.23 -2.02 23.51
C VAL A 218 6.28 -0.91 23.98
N GLU A 219 6.61 0.34 23.65
CA GLU A 219 5.78 1.50 23.99
C GLU A 219 4.67 1.75 22.96
N GLU A 220 4.86 1.30 21.72
CA GLU A 220 3.89 1.44 20.63
C GLU A 220 4.07 0.33 19.56
N PHE A 221 2.95 -0.22 19.11
CA PHE A 221 2.87 -1.07 17.92
C PHE A 221 2.26 -0.28 16.76
N VAL A 222 2.96 -0.23 15.62
CA VAL A 222 2.46 0.41 14.40
C VAL A 222 2.20 -0.65 13.35
N ILE A 223 0.93 -0.91 13.08
CA ILE A 223 0.52 -1.78 11.97
C ILE A 223 0.36 -0.88 10.75
N SER A 224 1.37 -0.85 9.89
CA SER A 224 1.34 -0.01 8.68
C SER A 224 1.00 -0.85 7.46
N SER A 225 0.13 -0.34 6.60
CA SER A 225 -0.27 -1.07 5.39
C SER A 225 -0.38 -0.13 4.19
N HIS A 226 0.07 -0.59 3.03
CA HIS A 226 0.03 0.17 1.78
C HIS A 226 -0.75 -0.58 0.71
N SER A 227 -1.63 0.12 -0.02
CA SER A 227 -2.33 -0.44 -1.18
C SER A 227 -3.04 -1.78 -0.86
N MET A 228 -2.85 -2.82 -1.67
CA MET A 228 -3.35 -4.19 -1.45
C MET A 228 -2.95 -4.76 -0.08
N GLY A 229 -1.82 -4.34 0.47
CA GLY A 229 -1.38 -4.70 1.81
C GLY A 229 -2.37 -4.30 2.90
N SER A 230 -3.22 -3.30 2.67
CA SER A 230 -4.28 -2.92 3.63
C SER A 230 -5.39 -3.95 3.71
N SER A 231 -5.76 -4.61 2.62
CA SER A 231 -6.70 -5.75 2.65
C SER A 231 -6.09 -6.95 3.36
N VAL A 232 -4.80 -7.22 3.09
CA VAL A 232 -4.05 -8.29 3.76
C VAL A 232 -3.94 -8.03 5.26
N ALA A 233 -3.52 -6.82 5.67
CA ALA A 233 -3.42 -6.43 7.06
C ALA A 233 -4.77 -6.53 7.79
N THR A 234 -5.85 -6.12 7.13
CA THR A 234 -7.20 -6.23 7.71
C THR A 234 -7.61 -7.68 7.93
N HIS A 235 -7.29 -8.57 7.00
CA HIS A 235 -7.52 -10.00 7.17
C HIS A 235 -6.69 -10.59 8.31
N VAL A 236 -5.39 -10.29 8.36
CA VAL A 236 -4.50 -10.83 9.40
C VAL A 236 -4.87 -10.31 10.79
N VAL A 237 -5.01 -8.99 10.95
CA VAL A 237 -5.37 -8.39 12.25
C VAL A 237 -6.79 -8.78 12.65
N GLY A 238 -7.72 -8.78 11.71
CA GLY A 238 -9.10 -9.22 11.95
C GLY A 238 -9.16 -10.68 12.41
N LEU A 239 -8.41 -11.58 11.76
CA LEU A 239 -8.31 -12.98 12.17
C LEU A 239 -7.77 -13.14 13.60
N LEU A 240 -6.78 -12.33 13.98
CA LEU A 240 -6.24 -12.34 15.34
C LEU A 240 -7.27 -11.84 16.35
N LEU A 241 -8.01 -10.77 16.05
CA LEU A 241 -9.07 -10.25 16.92
C LEU A 241 -10.29 -11.18 17.00
N GLU A 242 -10.57 -11.97 15.95
CA GLU A 242 -11.59 -13.03 15.97
C GLU A 242 -11.24 -14.13 16.97
N ARG A 243 -9.96 -14.49 17.07
CA ARG A 243 -9.47 -15.60 17.91
C ARG A 243 -9.16 -15.17 19.34
N GLU A 244 -8.56 -14.00 19.49
CA GLU A 244 -8.09 -13.45 20.76
C GLU A 244 -8.59 -11.98 20.87
N PRO A 245 -9.86 -11.76 21.27
CA PRO A 245 -10.44 -10.42 21.31
C PRO A 245 -9.67 -9.42 22.20
N ASP A 246 -9.03 -9.92 23.26
CA ASP A 246 -8.26 -9.13 24.22
C ASP A 246 -6.76 -9.04 23.87
N LEU A 247 -6.33 -9.55 22.70
CA LEU A 247 -4.92 -9.60 22.28
C LEU A 247 -4.19 -8.24 22.40
N LEU A 248 -4.91 -7.17 22.11
CA LEU A 248 -4.35 -5.81 22.09
C LEU A 248 -4.60 -5.04 23.38
N GLN A 249 -5.25 -5.65 24.37
CA GLN A 249 -5.61 -4.98 25.61
C GLN A 249 -4.37 -4.38 26.30
N GLY A 250 -4.39 -3.08 26.54
CA GLY A 250 -3.30 -2.37 27.20
C GLY A 250 -2.07 -2.12 26.31
N LYS A 251 -2.09 -2.56 25.04
CA LYS A 251 -1.07 -2.21 24.04
C LYS A 251 -1.48 -0.91 23.35
N ARG A 252 -0.53 -0.01 23.12
CA ARG A 252 -0.76 1.17 22.27
C ARG A 252 -0.62 0.76 20.80
N VAL A 253 -1.72 0.59 20.08
CA VAL A 253 -1.71 0.13 18.69
C VAL A 253 -2.18 1.22 17.75
N VAL A 254 -1.40 1.51 16.72
CA VAL A 254 -1.77 2.41 15.62
C VAL A 254 -1.90 1.60 14.34
N PHE A 255 -3.12 1.52 13.80
CA PHE A 255 -3.39 0.90 12.50
C PHE A 255 -3.37 2.00 11.43
N THR A 256 -2.29 2.05 10.65
CA THR A 256 -2.09 3.07 9.62
C THR A 256 -2.29 2.48 8.23
N THR A 257 -3.28 2.99 7.50
CA THR A 257 -3.50 2.65 6.09
C THR A 257 -2.97 3.76 5.18
N LEU A 258 -2.22 3.40 4.13
CA LEU A 258 -1.52 4.32 3.25
C LEU A 258 -2.01 4.12 1.81
N GLY A 259 -2.86 5.02 1.31
CA GLY A 259 -3.52 4.83 0.01
C GLY A 259 -4.25 3.48 -0.05
N SER A 260 -5.13 3.25 0.92
CA SER A 260 -5.74 1.95 1.19
C SER A 260 -6.48 1.35 -0.01
N ALA A 261 -6.24 0.06 -0.28
CA ALA A 261 -7.04 -0.73 -1.21
C ALA A 261 -8.06 -1.64 -0.52
N ILE A 262 -8.40 -1.41 0.77
CA ILE A 262 -9.43 -2.21 1.46
C ILE A 262 -10.74 -2.21 0.65
N LEU A 263 -11.17 -1.03 0.19
CA LEU A 263 -12.42 -0.89 -0.58
C LEU A 263 -12.34 -1.45 -1.99
N GLN A 264 -11.15 -1.62 -2.58
CA GLN A 264 -10.99 -2.39 -3.82
C GLN A 264 -11.51 -3.81 -3.63
N CYS A 265 -11.28 -4.41 -2.45
CA CYS A 265 -11.75 -5.76 -2.15
C CYS A 265 -13.17 -5.74 -1.54
N ALA A 266 -13.40 -4.87 -0.55
CA ALA A 266 -14.59 -4.88 0.30
C ALA A 266 -15.89 -4.47 -0.41
N LEU A 267 -15.82 -3.77 -1.54
CA LEU A 267 -16.98 -3.36 -2.33
C LEU A 267 -17.60 -4.50 -3.16
N MET A 268 -16.92 -5.65 -3.27
CA MET A 268 -17.48 -6.83 -3.92
C MET A 268 -18.41 -7.58 -2.96
N ARG A 269 -19.56 -8.06 -3.47
CA ARG A 269 -20.55 -8.84 -2.70
C ARG A 269 -19.91 -9.94 -1.82
N PRO A 270 -19.02 -10.82 -2.32
CA PRO A 270 -18.40 -11.89 -1.52
C PRO A 270 -17.53 -11.43 -0.34
N ALA A 271 -17.17 -10.15 -0.23
CA ALA A 271 -16.26 -9.63 0.78
C ALA A 271 -16.87 -9.43 2.18
N GLU A 272 -17.80 -10.30 2.58
CA GLU A 272 -18.48 -10.25 3.88
C GLU A 272 -17.50 -10.37 5.04
N LEU A 273 -16.57 -11.34 4.96
CA LEU A 273 -15.57 -11.54 6.00
C LEU A 273 -14.60 -10.36 6.11
N LEU A 274 -14.15 -9.81 4.98
CA LEU A 274 -13.30 -8.61 4.99
C LEU A 274 -14.02 -7.41 5.63
N ARG A 275 -15.30 -7.20 5.29
CA ARG A 275 -16.11 -6.13 5.90
C ARG A 275 -16.28 -6.35 7.41
N SER A 276 -16.57 -7.58 7.84
CA SER A 276 -16.65 -7.93 9.26
C SER A 276 -15.35 -7.60 10.02
N ARG A 277 -14.20 -7.95 9.45
CA ARG A 277 -12.87 -7.65 10.03
C ARG A 277 -12.54 -6.16 10.08
N VAL A 278 -12.99 -5.38 9.09
CA VAL A 278 -12.98 -3.91 9.18
C VAL A 278 -13.76 -3.44 10.41
N GLY A 279 -14.93 -4.03 10.66
CA GLY A 279 -15.74 -3.75 11.85
C GLY A 279 -15.04 -4.07 13.17
N LEU A 280 -14.34 -5.21 13.24
CA LEU A 280 -13.56 -5.59 14.43
C LEU A 280 -12.45 -4.58 14.73
N ILE A 281 -11.67 -4.20 13.72
CA ILE A 281 -10.60 -3.21 13.85
C ILE A 281 -11.18 -1.84 14.28
N ALA A 282 -12.27 -1.41 13.64
CA ALA A 282 -12.91 -0.12 13.94
C ALA A 282 -13.53 -0.03 15.35
N ARG A 283 -13.85 -1.18 15.97
CA ARG A 283 -14.45 -1.25 17.32
C ARG A 283 -13.44 -1.58 18.41
N CYS A 284 -12.24 -2.06 18.06
CA CYS A 284 -11.17 -2.33 19.01
C CYS A 284 -10.70 -1.02 19.65
N LYS A 285 -10.85 -0.90 20.98
CA LYS A 285 -10.57 0.34 21.72
C LYS A 285 -9.09 0.70 21.77
N ASP A 286 -8.24 -0.32 21.76
CA ASP A 286 -6.77 -0.19 21.82
C ASP A 286 -6.16 0.18 20.46
N ILE A 287 -6.95 0.13 19.37
CA ILE A 287 -6.52 0.56 18.04
C ILE A 287 -6.89 2.02 17.79
N PHE A 288 -5.88 2.84 17.51
CA PHE A 288 -6.05 4.11 16.82
C PHE A 288 -5.88 3.91 15.31
N TRP A 289 -6.95 4.11 14.54
CA TRP A 289 -6.90 4.01 13.08
C TRP A 289 -6.58 5.35 12.42
N LEU A 290 -5.44 5.45 11.75
CA LEU A 290 -5.02 6.55 10.89
C LEU A 290 -5.11 6.14 9.40
N ASP A 291 -5.81 6.91 8.56
CA ASP A 291 -5.91 6.66 7.12
C ASP A 291 -5.31 7.81 6.31
N VAL A 292 -4.22 7.55 5.59
CA VAL A 292 -3.42 8.56 4.90
C VAL A 292 -3.79 8.62 3.43
N HIS A 293 -4.32 9.77 3.02
CA HIS A 293 -4.93 10.00 1.72
C HIS A 293 -4.17 11.05 0.91
N CYS A 294 -3.90 10.76 -0.36
CA CYS A 294 -3.38 11.76 -1.31
C CYS A 294 -4.40 12.03 -2.42
N LEU A 295 -4.73 13.30 -2.67
CA LEU A 295 -5.66 13.67 -3.76
C LEU A 295 -5.13 13.29 -5.14
N THR A 296 -3.82 13.38 -5.36
CA THR A 296 -3.22 13.11 -6.68
C THR A 296 -3.03 11.63 -6.97
N ASP A 297 -3.15 10.79 -5.95
CA ASP A 297 -3.19 9.34 -6.11
C ASP A 297 -4.54 8.91 -6.70
N ALA A 298 -4.51 8.34 -7.92
CA ALA A 298 -5.70 7.85 -8.60
C ALA A 298 -6.06 6.41 -8.18
N ILE A 299 -5.16 5.73 -7.46
CA ILE A 299 -5.24 4.31 -7.10
C ILE A 299 -5.70 4.20 -5.63
N HIS A 300 -6.65 5.07 -5.23
CA HIS A 300 -7.10 5.21 -3.84
C HIS A 300 -8.54 5.73 -3.75
N PHE A 301 -9.24 5.36 -2.68
CA PHE A 301 -10.59 5.80 -2.33
C PHE A 301 -10.58 7.12 -1.53
N TYR A 302 -10.20 8.20 -2.21
CA TYR A 302 -10.02 9.52 -1.60
C TYR A 302 -11.27 10.03 -0.85
N LYS A 303 -11.07 10.53 0.39
CA LYS A 303 -12.12 11.04 1.30
C LYS A 303 -13.20 10.01 1.69
N THR A 304 -12.99 8.73 1.40
CA THR A 304 -13.95 7.70 1.76
C THR A 304 -13.67 7.19 3.16
N LYS A 305 -14.73 7.07 3.98
CA LYS A 305 -14.64 6.45 5.30
C LYS A 305 -14.81 4.94 5.16
N VAL A 306 -13.72 4.19 5.24
CA VAL A 306 -13.69 2.74 4.96
C VAL A 306 -14.68 1.97 5.83
N ALA A 307 -14.67 2.18 7.16
CA ALA A 307 -15.56 1.47 8.07
C ALA A 307 -17.05 1.73 7.78
N ALA A 308 -17.44 3.00 7.55
CA ALA A 308 -18.80 3.35 7.15
C ALA A 308 -19.23 2.65 5.84
N VAL A 309 -18.40 2.67 4.80
CA VAL A 309 -18.72 2.02 3.52
C VAL A 309 -18.79 0.49 3.64
N CYS A 310 -18.04 -0.10 4.58
CA CYS A 310 -18.14 -1.52 4.92
C CYS A 310 -19.39 -1.88 5.76
N GLY A 311 -20.25 -0.91 6.10
CA GLY A 311 -21.48 -1.14 6.88
C GLY A 311 -21.33 -0.92 8.39
N HIS A 312 -20.30 -0.22 8.83
CA HIS A 312 -20.00 0.06 10.24
C HIS A 312 -19.97 1.57 10.51
N GLU A 313 -21.06 2.26 10.16
CA GLU A 313 -21.23 3.71 10.39
C GLU A 313 -21.27 4.08 11.87
N ASP A 314 -21.71 3.14 12.70
CA ASP A 314 -21.82 3.23 14.15
C ASP A 314 -20.47 3.04 14.88
N ALA A 315 -19.46 2.49 14.18
CA ALA A 315 -18.12 2.30 14.73
C ALA A 315 -17.29 3.60 14.64
N ARG A 316 -16.20 3.66 15.41
CA ARG A 316 -15.24 4.76 15.33
C ARG A 316 -14.60 4.76 13.94
N GLN A 317 -14.71 5.89 13.24
CA GLN A 317 -14.10 6.06 11.93
C GLN A 317 -12.62 6.42 12.07
N ALA A 318 -11.82 6.02 11.08
CA ALA A 318 -10.41 6.38 11.01
C ALA A 318 -10.21 7.91 10.99
N SER A 319 -9.14 8.39 11.62
CA SER A 319 -8.67 9.76 11.42
C SER A 319 -8.03 9.86 10.04
N ILE A 320 -8.53 10.74 9.18
CA ILE A 320 -8.04 10.85 7.80
C ILE A 320 -7.00 11.97 7.70
N LEU A 321 -5.75 11.61 7.40
CA LEU A 321 -4.67 12.54 7.12
C LEU A 321 -4.56 12.81 5.61
N PHE A 322 -4.72 14.07 5.20
CA PHE A 322 -4.65 14.44 3.78
C PHE A 322 -3.26 14.95 3.37
N VAL A 323 -2.46 14.07 2.79
CA VAL A 323 -1.11 14.40 2.28
C VAL A 323 -1.13 14.96 0.86
N ARG A 324 -0.07 15.69 0.51
CA ARG A 324 0.17 16.21 -0.84
C ARG A 324 1.63 15.96 -1.21
N PHE A 325 1.90 14.99 -2.09
CA PHE A 325 3.29 14.66 -2.45
C PHE A 325 4.07 15.83 -3.07
N LYS A 326 3.39 16.80 -3.69
CA LYS A 326 4.03 18.05 -4.16
C LYS A 326 4.63 18.92 -3.04
N GLN A 327 4.26 18.67 -1.78
CA GLN A 327 4.80 19.34 -0.59
C GLN A 327 5.87 18.49 0.13
N MET A 328 5.99 17.22 -0.24
CA MET A 328 6.99 16.28 0.29
C MET A 328 8.19 16.14 -0.64
N LEU A 329 8.02 16.45 -1.92
CA LEU A 329 9.03 16.29 -2.95
C LEU A 329 9.44 17.64 -3.52
N SER A 330 10.71 17.72 -3.93
CA SER A 330 11.22 18.84 -4.71
C SER A 330 10.41 18.98 -6.00
N GLU A 331 10.29 20.20 -6.52
CA GLU A 331 9.53 20.45 -7.74
C GLU A 331 10.05 19.62 -8.92
N LYS A 332 11.39 19.45 -9.01
CA LYS A 332 12.07 18.64 -10.02
C LYS A 332 11.69 17.17 -9.90
N HIS A 333 11.67 16.59 -8.71
CA HIS A 333 11.28 15.20 -8.49
C HIS A 333 9.79 15.00 -8.74
N TYR A 334 8.93 15.88 -8.21
CA TYR A 334 7.48 15.78 -8.42
C TYR A 334 7.10 15.86 -9.90
N LYS A 335 7.73 16.75 -10.68
CA LYS A 335 7.51 16.83 -12.14
C LYS A 335 7.83 15.52 -12.87
N LYS A 336 8.82 14.76 -12.40
CA LYS A 336 9.19 13.45 -12.99
C LYS A 336 8.14 12.38 -12.71
N ILE A 337 7.58 12.35 -11.50
CA ILE A 337 6.70 11.24 -11.09
C ILE A 337 5.21 11.51 -11.29
N LYS A 338 4.76 12.77 -11.36
CA LYS A 338 3.32 13.12 -11.27
C LYS A 338 2.39 12.49 -12.33
N ARG A 339 2.95 11.96 -13.43
CA ARG A 339 2.21 11.29 -14.51
C ARG A 339 2.28 9.76 -14.42
N ASP A 340 3.14 9.23 -13.58
CA ASP A 340 3.24 7.81 -13.29
C ASP A 340 2.38 7.52 -12.06
N PHE A 341 1.13 7.09 -12.31
CA PHE A 341 0.15 6.88 -11.25
C PHE A 341 0.60 5.83 -10.23
N LEU A 342 1.29 4.76 -10.67
CA LEU A 342 1.82 3.73 -9.78
C LEU A 342 2.98 4.27 -8.94
N ARG A 343 3.87 5.09 -9.53
CA ARG A 343 4.95 5.74 -8.78
C ARG A 343 4.43 6.75 -7.76
N VAL A 344 3.38 7.50 -8.10
CA VAL A 344 2.67 8.40 -7.17
C VAL A 344 2.02 7.59 -6.05
N HIS A 345 1.33 6.50 -6.38
CA HIS A 345 0.68 5.64 -5.40
C HIS A 345 1.67 4.98 -4.44
N ARG A 346 2.88 4.62 -4.88
CA ARG A 346 3.94 4.10 -4.01
C ARG A 346 4.61 5.16 -3.12
N GLN A 347 4.36 6.45 -3.34
CA GLN A 347 5.09 7.52 -2.66
C GLN A 347 4.79 7.61 -1.14
N TYR A 348 3.71 7.00 -0.64
CA TYR A 348 3.45 6.97 0.80
C TYR A 348 4.54 6.24 1.60
N VAL A 349 5.22 5.27 1.00
CA VAL A 349 6.23 4.43 1.70
C VAL A 349 7.66 4.75 1.26
N LEU A 350 7.87 5.91 0.66
CA LEU A 350 9.16 6.36 0.14
C LEU A 350 9.56 7.68 0.79
N GLY A 351 10.87 7.88 0.90
CA GLY A 351 11.44 9.05 1.57
C GLY A 351 11.01 10.37 0.90
N PRO A 352 10.90 11.46 1.70
CA PRO A 352 10.66 12.80 1.18
C PRO A 352 11.96 13.44 0.67
N ASP A 353 11.81 14.51 -0.13
CA ASP A 353 12.91 15.44 -0.44
C ASP A 353 12.86 16.68 0.48
N LEU A 354 11.71 16.96 1.11
CA LEU A 354 11.41 18.17 1.89
C LEU A 354 10.66 17.80 3.16
N ARG A 355 10.89 18.54 4.25
CA ARG A 355 10.13 18.38 5.49
C ARG A 355 8.64 18.62 5.22
N ALA A 356 7.83 17.69 5.69
CA ALA A 356 6.39 17.68 5.47
C ALA A 356 5.66 17.11 6.68
N PHE A 357 4.33 17.27 6.72
CA PHE A 357 3.52 16.78 7.84
C PHE A 357 3.30 15.26 7.84
N PHE A 358 3.88 14.56 6.87
CA PHE A 358 3.91 13.09 6.82
C PHE A 358 5.23 12.63 6.23
N ASP A 359 5.84 11.65 6.87
CA ASP A 359 7.04 10.94 6.43
C ASP A 359 6.95 9.53 7.02
N PHE A 360 7.03 8.52 6.15
CA PHE A 360 6.87 7.13 6.55
C PHE A 360 7.98 6.67 7.49
N THR A 361 9.25 6.97 7.19
CA THR A 361 10.36 6.61 8.07
C THR A 361 10.25 7.35 9.40
N LEU A 362 9.86 8.63 9.38
CA LEU A 362 9.68 9.36 10.63
C LEU A 362 8.57 8.74 11.51
N MET A 363 7.48 8.27 10.89
CA MET A 363 6.40 7.59 11.61
C MET A 363 6.83 6.22 12.14
N THR A 364 7.67 5.48 11.41
CA THR A 364 8.03 4.10 11.78
C THR A 364 9.30 3.99 12.61
N ALA A 365 10.21 4.95 12.54
CA ALA A 365 11.48 4.94 13.27
C ALA A 365 11.78 6.21 14.06
N GLY A 366 11.02 7.30 13.86
CA GLY A 366 11.20 8.54 14.61
C GLY A 366 10.62 8.48 16.03
N PRO A 367 10.88 9.51 16.83
CA PRO A 367 10.55 9.56 18.26
C PRO A 367 9.10 9.93 18.53
N LEU A 368 8.33 10.32 17.51
CA LEU A 368 6.96 10.77 17.68
C LEU A 368 6.01 9.57 17.71
N PRO A 369 5.06 9.49 18.65
CA PRO A 369 3.95 8.54 18.57
C PRO A 369 3.29 8.58 17.20
N ALA A 370 3.00 7.42 16.61
CA ALA A 370 2.43 7.36 15.26
C ALA A 370 1.03 7.99 15.20
N ALA A 371 0.28 7.97 16.30
CA ALA A 371 -1.03 8.62 16.41
C ALA A 371 -0.96 10.14 16.21
N ASP A 372 0.16 10.78 16.58
CA ASP A 372 0.32 12.25 16.52
C ASP A 372 0.34 12.75 15.07
N PHE A 373 0.63 11.88 14.10
CA PHE A 373 0.55 12.21 12.66
C PHE A 373 -0.85 12.62 12.21
N ALA A 374 -1.89 12.24 12.95
CA ALA A 374 -3.26 12.72 12.72
C ALA A 374 -3.41 14.23 12.94
N GLU A 375 -2.55 14.84 13.74
CA GLU A 375 -2.65 16.26 14.11
C GLU A 375 -1.75 17.18 13.29
N PHE A 376 -0.78 16.62 12.55
CA PHE A 376 0.14 17.42 11.75
C PHE A 376 -0.54 17.97 10.50
N SER A 377 -0.10 19.15 10.11
CA SER A 377 -0.63 19.89 8.97
C SER A 377 0.45 20.78 8.35
N PRO A 378 0.21 21.42 7.18
CA PRO A 378 1.13 22.40 6.64
C PRO A 378 1.49 23.56 7.59
N LYS A 379 0.66 23.83 8.62
CA LYS A 379 0.89 24.86 9.64
C LYS A 379 1.50 24.32 10.95
N ARG A 380 1.51 23.00 11.11
CA ARG A 380 2.00 22.30 12.32
C ARG A 380 2.79 21.07 11.86
N LEU A 381 4.05 21.29 11.52
CA LEU A 381 4.95 20.21 11.14
C LEU A 381 5.38 19.41 12.37
N PRO A 382 5.81 18.15 12.19
CA PRO A 382 6.53 17.38 13.20
C PRO A 382 7.70 18.19 13.79
N GLU A 383 7.74 18.32 15.12
CA GLU A 383 8.87 18.88 15.86
C GLU A 383 9.61 17.76 16.56
N LEU A 384 10.92 17.66 16.34
CA LEU A 384 11.76 16.57 16.86
C LEU A 384 12.61 17.00 18.06
N SER A 385 12.37 18.20 18.59
CA SER A 385 13.00 18.71 19.80
C SER A 385 12.15 18.38 21.03
N PHE A 386 12.72 17.60 21.94
CA PHE A 386 12.15 17.27 23.24
C PHE A 386 12.97 18.04 24.27
N ASN A 387 12.47 19.21 24.69
CA ASN A 387 13.15 20.05 25.70
C ASN A 387 13.65 19.17 26.85
N SER A 388 14.97 19.11 27.01
CA SER A 388 15.57 18.71 28.28
C SER A 388 15.08 19.71 29.32
N GLY A 389 14.19 19.27 30.21
CA GLY A 389 13.95 20.03 31.44
C GLY A 389 15.30 20.31 32.11
N GLU A 390 15.45 21.53 32.62
CA GLU A 390 16.60 22.06 33.36
C GLU A 390 17.83 22.56 32.56
N VAL A 391 17.75 23.77 31.96
CA VAL A 391 18.76 24.84 32.14
C VAL A 391 18.11 26.21 31.87
N ALA A 392 17.17 26.65 32.70
CA ALA A 392 16.69 28.05 32.68
C ALA A 392 16.32 28.57 34.08
N GLN A 393 16.96 28.03 35.13
CA GLN A 393 16.91 28.58 36.49
C GLN A 393 18.32 28.58 37.10
N ALA A 394 19.27 29.21 36.41
CA ALA A 394 20.59 29.51 36.97
C ALA A 394 21.08 30.94 36.65
N LEU A 395 20.16 31.85 36.35
CA LEU A 395 20.47 33.28 36.15
C LEU A 395 19.56 34.22 36.97
N SER A 396 19.15 33.78 38.17
CA SER A 396 18.50 34.64 39.17
C SER A 396 19.26 34.70 40.50
N VAL A 397 20.58 34.44 40.49
CA VAL A 397 21.45 34.73 41.63
C VAL A 397 22.55 35.70 41.17
N GLY A 398 22.44 36.96 41.62
CA GLY A 398 23.39 38.06 41.37
C GLY A 398 22.96 38.93 40.17
N ARG A 399 22.63 40.22 40.33
CA ARG A 399 23.03 41.23 41.31
C ARG A 399 21.92 42.23 41.57
#